data_AF-A0A183F4K8-F1
#
_entry.id   AF-A0A183F4K8-F1
#
_cell.length_a   1.000
_cell.length_b   1.000
_cell.length_c   1.000
_cell.angle_alpha   90.00
_cell.angle_beta   90.00
_cell.angle_gamma   90.00
#
_symmetry.space_group_name_H-M   'P 1'
#
loop_
_entity.id
_entity.type
_entity.pdbx_description
1 polymer ?
#
loop_
_entity_poly.entity_id
_entity_poly.type
_entity_poly.pdbx_seq_one_letter_code
_entity_poly.pdbx_strand_id
1 'polypeptide(L)'
;MYLADSMKPEVPRSSEAQTILETWAKRCDDFIFFTDSPMASDIPHIYWRELHSRDHSWEKIRRIFSHVVEGMDEEYDWYLRADDDAYVIVENLRDFLSKYSSKEAHYFGYKWNFFVPHGYADGGVYVLSRPAVEVFNRIMKNPALCPEHHRAEEDQEVNLQWALCEREFSNDS
;
A
#
# COMPACT_ATOMS: atom_id res chain seq x y z
N MET A 1 -6.91 -2.02 -8.64
CA MET A 1 -7.52 -1.88 -7.32
C MET A 1 -6.84 -0.78 -6.52
N TYR A 2 -7.63 0.02 -5.82
CA TYR A 2 -7.13 1.03 -4.90
C TYR A 2 -7.19 0.53 -3.45
N LEU A 3 -6.08 0.67 -2.73
CA LEU A 3 -5.91 0.39 -1.32
C LEU A 3 -5.55 1.69 -0.62
N ALA A 4 -6.53 2.42 -0.08
CA ALA A 4 -6.20 3.61 0.69
C ALA A 4 -5.68 3.19 2.07
N ASP A 5 -4.40 3.41 2.38
CA ASP A 5 -3.91 3.29 3.76
C ASP A 5 -3.65 4.64 4.39
N SER A 6 -4.01 4.68 5.67
CA SER A 6 -3.46 5.51 6.71
C SER A 6 -3.98 6.94 6.74
N MET A 7 -5.26 7.05 7.05
CA MET A 7 -5.79 8.26 7.68
C MET A 7 -5.05 8.48 9.01
N LYS A 8 -4.22 9.52 9.07
CA LYS A 8 -3.51 9.99 10.28
C LYS A 8 -4.50 10.31 11.43
N PRO A 9 -4.11 10.26 12.72
CA PRO A 9 -5.07 10.05 13.83
C PRO A 9 -5.98 11.21 14.28
N GLU A 10 -6.07 12.35 13.60
CA GLU A 10 -6.39 13.60 14.34
C GLU A 10 -7.74 14.30 14.10
N VAL A 11 -8.62 13.90 13.17
CA VAL A 11 -9.93 14.60 12.96
C VAL A 11 -10.99 13.63 12.39
N PRO A 12 -12.31 13.81 12.60
CA PRO A 12 -13.32 13.07 11.85
C PRO A 12 -13.22 13.42 10.35
N ARG A 13 -12.62 12.53 9.55
CA ARG A 13 -12.24 12.75 8.14
C ARG A 13 -13.26 12.25 7.12
N SER A 14 -14.55 12.27 7.46
CA SER A 14 -15.59 11.95 6.48
C SER A 14 -15.48 12.83 5.23
N SER A 15 -14.97 14.06 5.38
CA SER A 15 -14.70 14.99 4.28
C SER A 15 -13.57 14.58 3.34
N GLU A 16 -12.40 14.14 3.84
CA GLU A 16 -11.31 13.68 2.96
C GLU A 16 -11.73 12.42 2.20
N ALA A 17 -12.35 11.46 2.89
CA ALA A 17 -12.86 10.25 2.27
C ALA A 17 -13.88 10.55 1.17
N GLN A 18 -14.85 11.43 1.44
CA GLN A 18 -15.82 11.89 0.43
C GLN A 18 -15.12 12.57 -0.75
N THR A 19 -14.13 13.42 -0.48
CA THR A 19 -13.36 14.10 -1.53
C THR A 19 -12.67 13.09 -2.45
N ILE A 20 -12.04 12.05 -1.89
CA ILE A 20 -11.40 10.97 -2.65
C ILE A 20 -12.42 10.22 -3.50
N LEU A 21 -13.56 9.84 -2.91
CA LEU A 21 -14.68 9.16 -3.57
C LEU A 21 -15.26 9.97 -4.74
N GLU A 22 -15.48 11.27 -4.53
CA GLU A 22 -16.06 12.16 -5.52
C GLU A 22 -15.09 12.52 -6.66
N THR A 23 -13.79 12.28 -6.47
CA THR A 23 -12.74 12.69 -7.41
C THR A 23 -12.11 11.53 -8.15
N TRP A 24 -11.04 10.94 -7.62
CA TRP A 24 -10.19 10.02 -8.36
C TRP A 24 -10.49 8.55 -8.05
N ALA A 25 -10.99 8.21 -6.86
CA ALA A 25 -11.32 6.83 -6.51
C ALA A 25 -12.45 6.26 -7.37
N LYS A 26 -13.43 7.08 -7.81
CA LYS A 26 -14.47 6.66 -8.77
C LYS A 26 -13.93 6.23 -10.14
N ARG A 27 -12.66 6.52 -10.44
CA ARG A 27 -11.99 6.10 -11.68
C ARG A 27 -11.23 4.78 -11.49
N CYS A 28 -11.05 4.31 -10.25
CA CYS A 28 -10.49 3.00 -9.93
C CYS A 28 -11.54 1.90 -10.13
N ASP A 29 -11.08 0.66 -10.32
CA ASP A 29 -11.99 -0.48 -10.52
C ASP A 29 -12.68 -0.91 -9.22
N ASP A 30 -11.99 -0.76 -8.10
CA ASP A 30 -12.51 -0.93 -6.75
C ASP A 30 -11.63 -0.16 -5.74
N PHE A 31 -12.15 0.08 -4.53
CA PHE A 31 -11.46 0.80 -3.46
C PHE A 31 -11.90 0.35 -2.05
N ILE A 32 -10.97 0.46 -1.10
CA ILE A 32 -11.25 0.28 0.32
C ILE A 32 -10.39 1.23 1.16
N PHE A 33 -10.97 1.77 2.23
CA PHE A 33 -10.26 2.59 3.20
C PHE A 33 -9.83 1.79 4.43
N PHE A 34 -8.59 1.98 4.88
CA PHE A 34 -8.13 1.50 6.18
C PHE A 34 -8.03 2.67 7.15
N THR A 35 -8.73 2.58 8.27
CA THR A 35 -8.93 3.69 9.20
C THR A 35 -8.77 3.25 10.65
N ASP A 36 -8.35 4.19 11.50
CA ASP A 36 -8.32 4.07 12.95
C ASP A 36 -9.48 4.83 13.61
N SER A 37 -10.48 5.24 12.83
CA SER A 37 -11.74 5.80 13.33
C SER A 37 -12.94 5.28 12.53
N PRO A 38 -14.13 5.13 13.15
CA PRO A 38 -15.32 4.71 12.42
C PRO A 38 -15.71 5.73 11.34
N MET A 39 -16.11 5.23 10.16
CA MET A 39 -16.63 6.06 9.08
C MET A 39 -18.13 5.84 8.89
N ALA A 40 -18.76 6.66 8.04
CA ALA A 40 -20.15 6.47 7.65
C ALA A 40 -20.34 5.09 6.97
N SER A 41 -21.50 4.46 7.18
CA SER A 41 -21.77 3.08 6.76
C SER A 41 -21.79 2.87 5.25
N ASP A 42 -21.94 3.94 4.48
CA ASP A 42 -21.92 3.96 3.01
C ASP A 42 -20.51 4.07 2.42
N ILE A 43 -19.48 4.26 3.25
CA ILE A 43 -18.08 4.30 2.83
C ILE A 43 -17.46 2.91 3.07
N PRO A 44 -16.99 2.19 2.03
CA PRO A 44 -16.22 0.95 2.16
C PRO A 44 -14.94 1.15 3.00
N HIS A 45 -14.93 0.65 4.23
CA HIS A 45 -13.79 0.80 5.13
C HIS A 45 -13.58 -0.37 6.08
N ILE A 46 -12.34 -0.54 6.52
CA ILE A 46 -11.93 -1.42 7.61
C ILE A 46 -11.40 -0.55 8.74
N TYR A 47 -12.03 -0.72 9.91
CA TYR A 47 -11.67 0.01 11.11
C TYR A 47 -10.83 -0.86 12.05
N TRP A 48 -9.60 -0.41 12.33
CA TRP A 48 -8.71 -1.01 13.34
C TRP A 48 -8.61 -0.12 14.56
N ARG A 49 -9.38 -0.46 15.60
CA ARG A 49 -9.41 0.29 16.87
C ARG A 49 -8.07 0.24 17.61
N GLU A 50 -7.25 -0.77 17.40
CA GLU A 50 -6.00 -0.92 18.15
C GLU A 50 -4.83 -0.15 17.52
N LEU A 51 -4.99 0.43 16.33
CA LEU A 51 -3.90 1.07 15.56
C LEU A 51 -4.04 2.59 15.46
N HIS A 52 -4.32 3.27 16.57
CA HIS A 52 -4.58 4.72 16.58
C HIS A 52 -3.32 5.61 16.52
N SER A 53 -2.10 5.07 16.59
CA SER A 53 -0.86 5.88 16.52
C SER A 53 -0.21 5.78 15.14
N ARG A 54 0.48 6.86 14.74
CA ARG A 54 1.43 6.86 13.63
C ARG A 54 2.55 5.83 13.83
N ASP A 55 2.91 5.54 15.08
CA ASP A 55 3.89 4.50 15.42
C ASP A 55 3.42 3.08 15.01
N HIS A 56 2.15 2.92 14.65
CA HIS A 56 1.59 1.68 14.11
C HIS A 56 1.51 1.65 12.58
N SER A 57 2.01 2.65 11.85
CA SER A 57 1.92 2.67 10.37
C SER A 57 2.52 1.42 9.71
N TRP A 58 3.63 0.91 10.23
CA TRP A 58 4.19 -0.36 9.72
C TRP A 58 3.27 -1.56 9.98
N GLU A 59 2.63 -1.62 11.15
CA GLU A 59 1.68 -2.68 11.48
C GLU A 59 0.42 -2.60 10.62
N LYS A 60 -0.09 -1.38 10.37
CA LYS A 60 -1.21 -1.13 9.45
C LYS A 60 -0.90 -1.71 8.08
N ILE A 61 0.24 -1.35 7.50
CA ILE A 61 0.66 -1.85 6.19
C ILE A 61 0.73 -3.38 6.13
N ARG A 62 1.32 -4.05 7.14
CA ARG A 62 1.36 -5.52 7.18
C ARG A 62 -0.03 -6.15 7.18
N ARG A 63 -0.99 -5.55 7.91
CA ARG A 63 -2.37 -6.01 7.94
C ARG A 63 -3.10 -5.75 6.63
N ILE A 64 -2.80 -4.65 5.94
CA ILE A 64 -3.34 -4.37 4.60
C ILE A 64 -2.88 -5.44 3.62
N PHE A 65 -1.56 -5.68 3.54
CA PHE A 65 -1.03 -6.72 2.65
C PHE A 65 -1.65 -8.09 2.95
N SER A 66 -1.81 -8.44 4.22
CA SER A 66 -2.47 -9.69 4.62
C SER A 66 -3.93 -9.72 4.17
N HIS A 67 -4.69 -8.66 4.44
CA HIS A 67 -6.10 -8.56 4.09
C HIS A 67 -6.32 -8.67 2.57
N VAL A 68 -5.46 -8.01 1.80
CA VAL A 68 -5.55 -7.98 0.34
C VAL A 68 -5.29 -9.34 -0.27
N VAL A 69 -4.26 -10.05 0.21
CA VAL A 69 -3.93 -11.37 -0.32
C VAL A 69 -4.94 -12.43 0.14
N GLU A 70 -5.46 -12.33 1.36
CA GLU A 70 -6.41 -13.32 1.91
C GLU A 70 -7.85 -13.10 1.45
N GLY A 71 -8.23 -11.85 1.15
CA GLY A 71 -9.60 -11.45 0.88
C GLY A 71 -9.98 -11.34 -0.59
N MET A 72 -9.02 -11.40 -1.53
CA MET A 72 -9.28 -11.13 -2.95
C MET A 72 -8.95 -12.32 -3.82
N ASP A 73 -10.00 -12.92 -4.40
CA ASP A 73 -9.97 -14.07 -5.31
C ASP A 73 -9.30 -13.73 -6.66
N GLU A 74 -7.99 -13.52 -6.66
CA GLU A 74 -7.19 -13.21 -7.84
C GLU A 74 -7.80 -12.11 -8.76
N GLU A 75 -8.46 -11.10 -8.18
CA GLU A 75 -9.35 -10.24 -8.98
C GLU A 75 -8.62 -9.10 -9.70
N TYR A 76 -7.53 -8.55 -9.16
CA TYR A 76 -6.87 -7.34 -9.69
C TYR A 76 -5.38 -7.46 -10.03
N ASP A 77 -5.01 -6.94 -11.20
CA ASP A 77 -3.62 -6.93 -11.69
C ASP A 77 -2.68 -5.98 -10.93
N TRP A 78 -3.22 -4.85 -10.47
CA TRP A 78 -2.46 -3.74 -9.90
C TRP A 78 -3.11 -3.19 -8.64
N TYR A 79 -2.28 -2.83 -7.67
CA TYR A 79 -2.64 -2.39 -6.34
C TYR A 79 -1.99 -1.04 -6.05
N LEU A 80 -2.80 -0.01 -5.88
CA LEU A 80 -2.34 1.36 -5.58
C LEU A 80 -2.52 1.62 -4.09
N ARG A 81 -1.44 1.92 -3.36
CA ARG A 81 -1.53 2.55 -2.04
C ARG A 81 -1.46 4.06 -2.17
N ALA A 82 -2.33 4.78 -1.47
CA ALA A 82 -2.19 6.22 -1.30
C ALA A 82 -2.69 6.69 0.07
N ASP A 83 -2.07 7.76 0.57
CA ASP A 83 -2.52 8.53 1.74
C ASP A 83 -3.80 9.35 1.43
N ASP A 84 -4.48 9.79 2.49
CA ASP A 84 -5.72 10.57 2.39
C ASP A 84 -5.53 12.02 1.89
N ASP A 85 -4.29 12.50 1.86
CA ASP A 85 -3.89 13.80 1.33
C ASP A 85 -3.33 13.74 -0.12
N ALA A 86 -3.43 12.57 -0.78
CA ALA A 86 -2.95 12.36 -2.15
C ALA A 86 -4.02 12.59 -3.24
N TYR A 87 -3.57 12.99 -4.43
CA TYR A 87 -4.40 13.07 -5.64
C TYR A 87 -3.75 12.31 -6.80
N VAL A 88 -4.47 11.32 -7.34
CA VAL A 88 -3.95 10.46 -8.42
C VAL A 88 -4.71 10.70 -9.72
N ILE A 89 -3.97 11.01 -10.79
CA ILE A 89 -4.54 11.04 -12.16
C ILE A 89 -4.54 9.60 -12.68
N VAL A 90 -5.64 8.87 -12.45
CA VAL A 90 -5.76 7.43 -12.71
C VAL A 90 -5.51 7.08 -14.18
N GLU A 91 -5.89 7.95 -15.13
CA GLU A 91 -5.63 7.76 -16.56
C GLU A 91 -4.14 7.72 -16.88
N ASN A 92 -3.36 8.64 -16.30
CA ASN A 92 -1.91 8.66 -16.49
C ASN A 92 -1.26 7.44 -15.84
N LEU A 93 -1.76 7.03 -14.67
CA LEU A 93 -1.29 5.82 -14.02
C LEU A 93 -1.56 4.58 -14.89
N ARG A 94 -2.76 4.43 -15.45
CA ARG A 94 -3.11 3.32 -16.35
C ARG A 94 -2.24 3.32 -17.61
N ASP A 95 -2.00 4.47 -18.24
CA ASP A 95 -1.10 4.57 -19.38
C ASP A 95 0.32 4.12 -19.03
N PHE A 96 0.82 4.53 -17.87
CA PHE A 96 2.12 4.10 -17.38
C PHE A 96 2.18 2.57 -17.15
N LEU A 97 1.21 2.01 -16.44
CA LEU A 97 1.17 0.59 -16.09
C LEU A 97 0.95 -0.32 -17.32
N SER A 98 0.32 0.19 -18.38
CA SER A 98 0.09 -0.57 -19.62
C SER A 98 1.37 -1.03 -20.33
N LYS A 99 2.52 -0.46 -19.95
CA LYS A 99 3.85 -0.76 -20.49
C LYS A 99 4.55 -1.92 -19.77
N TYR A 100 3.94 -2.45 -18.72
CA TYR A 100 4.53 -3.49 -17.85
C TYR A 100 3.62 -4.71 -17.77
N SER A 101 4.21 -5.87 -17.52
CA SER A 101 3.48 -7.12 -17.35
C SER A 101 2.94 -7.22 -15.92
N SER A 102 1.61 -7.29 -15.73
CA SER A 102 1.04 -7.52 -14.40
C SER A 102 1.40 -8.87 -13.78
N LYS A 103 1.95 -9.79 -14.59
CA LYS A 103 2.43 -11.12 -14.18
C LYS A 103 3.86 -11.11 -13.64
N GLU A 104 4.56 -9.99 -13.77
CA GLU A 104 5.89 -9.79 -13.19
C GLU A 104 5.77 -8.94 -11.91
N ALA A 105 6.70 -9.13 -11.00
CA ALA A 105 6.73 -8.35 -9.76
C ALA A 105 7.25 -6.94 -10.04
N HIS A 106 6.40 -5.95 -9.76
CA HIS A 106 6.70 -4.55 -9.95
C HIS A 106 6.32 -3.76 -8.70
N TYR A 107 7.20 -2.83 -8.33
CA TYR A 107 6.98 -1.85 -7.28
C TYR A 107 7.40 -0.48 -7.79
N PHE A 108 6.43 0.41 -7.93
CA PHE A 108 6.62 1.75 -8.47
C PHE A 108 6.23 2.80 -7.44
N GLY A 109 7.06 3.83 -7.30
CA GLY A 109 6.79 4.98 -6.45
C GLY A 109 7.85 6.06 -6.65
N TYR A 110 7.63 7.24 -6.07
CA TYR A 110 8.62 8.30 -6.14
C TYR A 110 9.79 7.99 -5.21
N LYS A 111 10.98 7.77 -5.77
CA LYS A 111 12.13 7.29 -5.01
C LYS A 111 12.95 8.43 -4.42
N TRP A 112 12.91 8.61 -3.10
CA TRP A 112 13.84 9.46 -2.36
C TRP A 112 15.20 8.79 -2.26
N ASN A 113 16.28 9.49 -2.58
CA ASN A 113 17.65 8.97 -2.51
C ASN A 113 18.57 9.74 -1.54
N PHE A 114 17.99 10.60 -0.70
CA PHE A 114 18.77 11.50 0.18
C PHE A 114 19.17 10.86 1.53
N PHE A 115 18.30 10.04 2.13
CA PHE A 115 18.50 9.53 3.50
C PHE A 115 19.00 8.09 3.58
N VAL A 116 18.74 7.27 2.56
CA VAL A 116 19.04 5.83 2.57
C VAL A 116 19.81 5.43 1.31
N PRO A 117 20.94 4.69 1.41
CA PRO A 117 21.62 4.14 0.24
C PRO A 117 20.67 3.27 -0.58
N HIS A 118 20.64 3.46 -1.89
CA HIS A 118 19.67 2.87 -2.82
C HIS A 118 18.24 3.39 -2.71
N GLY A 119 17.96 4.39 -1.87
CA GLY A 119 16.69 5.11 -1.79
C GLY A 119 15.47 4.29 -1.39
N TYR A 120 14.35 4.98 -1.17
CA TYR A 120 13.06 4.37 -0.82
C TYR A 120 11.93 5.12 -1.54
N ALA A 121 10.89 4.40 -1.96
CA ALA A 121 9.68 5.03 -2.45
C ALA A 121 8.99 5.81 -1.32
N ASP A 122 8.56 7.03 -1.64
CA ASP A 122 7.74 7.88 -0.78
C ASP A 122 6.52 7.13 -0.28
N GLY A 123 6.26 7.24 1.03
CA GLY A 123 5.10 6.60 1.67
C GLY A 123 3.76 7.12 1.15
N GLY A 124 3.69 8.33 0.60
CA GLY A 124 2.42 8.95 0.22
C GLY A 124 1.68 8.20 -0.88
N VAL A 125 2.37 7.72 -1.91
CA VAL A 125 1.75 6.96 -3.02
C VAL A 125 2.73 5.96 -3.63
N TYR A 126 2.31 4.70 -3.76
CA TYR A 126 3.03 3.69 -4.52
C TYR A 126 2.11 2.64 -5.14
N VAL A 127 2.60 1.91 -6.14
CA VAL A 127 1.86 0.91 -6.90
C VAL A 127 2.62 -0.41 -6.95
N LEU A 128 1.90 -1.49 -6.79
CA LEU A 128 2.41 -2.86 -6.79
C LEU A 128 1.63 -3.70 -7.80
N SER A 129 2.33 -4.57 -8.54
CA SER A 129 1.65 -5.64 -9.27
C SER A 129 1.24 -6.76 -8.32
N ARG A 130 0.31 -7.61 -8.74
CA ARG A 130 -0.15 -8.75 -7.92
C ARG A 130 0.98 -9.64 -7.40
N PRO A 131 1.95 -10.12 -8.22
CA PRO A 131 3.04 -10.95 -7.70
C PRO A 131 3.89 -10.21 -6.66
N ALA A 132 4.05 -8.89 -6.79
CA ALA A 132 4.75 -8.12 -5.77
C ALA A 132 4.00 -8.17 -4.44
N VAL A 133 2.69 -7.91 -4.43
CA VAL A 133 1.85 -7.96 -3.22
C VAL A 133 1.92 -9.33 -2.52
N GLU A 134 1.87 -10.41 -3.29
CA GLU A 134 1.97 -11.78 -2.76
C GLU A 134 3.31 -12.06 -2.09
N VAL A 135 4.42 -11.66 -2.74
CA VAL A 135 5.76 -11.82 -2.19
C VAL A 135 5.97 -10.94 -0.96
N PHE A 136 5.49 -9.69 -0.98
CA PHE A 136 5.51 -8.81 0.18
C PHE A 136 4.80 -9.45 1.37
N ASN A 137 3.58 -9.97 1.18
CA ASN A 137 2.82 -10.64 2.23
C ASN A 137 3.56 -11.86 2.78
N ARG A 138 4.16 -12.68 1.91
CA ARG A 138 4.96 -13.85 2.31
C ARG A 138 6.17 -13.44 3.17
N ILE A 139 6.91 -12.42 2.75
CA ILE A 139 8.09 -11.94 3.48
C ILE A 139 7.68 -11.32 4.82
N MET A 140 6.64 -10.49 4.83
CA MET A 140 6.12 -9.84 6.04
C MET A 140 5.61 -10.84 7.08
N LYS A 141 5.16 -12.03 6.66
CA LYS A 141 4.74 -13.11 7.56
C LYS A 141 5.89 -13.96 8.09
N ASN A 142 7.09 -13.87 7.51
CA ASN A 142 8.25 -14.65 7.92
C ASN A 142 9.10 -13.87 8.95
N PRO A 143 9.12 -14.24 10.24
CA PRO A 143 9.86 -13.50 11.28
C PRO A 143 11.38 -13.48 11.07
N ALA A 144 11.93 -14.42 10.29
CA ALA A 144 13.35 -14.46 9.97
C ALA A 144 13.73 -13.41 8.91
N LEU A 145 12.80 -13.05 8.02
CA LEU A 145 13.00 -12.04 6.97
C LEU A 145 12.49 -10.65 7.41
N CYS A 146 11.34 -10.63 8.09
CA CYS A 146 10.67 -9.44 8.60
C CYS A 146 10.38 -9.61 10.11
N PRO A 147 11.32 -9.21 10.99
CA PRO A 147 11.12 -9.23 12.43
C PRO A 147 9.92 -8.38 12.87
N GLU A 148 9.33 -8.72 14.02
CA GLU A 148 8.16 -8.01 14.55
C GLU A 148 8.47 -6.57 15.00
N HIS A 149 9.68 -6.35 15.52
CA HIS A 149 10.18 -5.01 15.84
C HIS A 149 10.68 -4.31 14.56
N HIS A 150 9.96 -3.28 14.13
CA HIS A 150 10.42 -2.36 13.11
C HIS A 150 11.57 -1.50 13.61
N ARG A 151 12.44 -1.10 12.70
CA ARG A 151 13.66 -0.32 12.97
C ARG A 151 13.63 1.03 12.25
N ALA A 152 12.63 1.24 11.39
CA ALA A 152 12.47 2.43 10.58
C ALA A 152 10.98 2.80 10.42
N GLU A 153 10.74 3.96 9.79
CA GLU A 153 9.41 4.38 9.34
C GLU A 153 8.85 3.40 8.30
N GLU A 154 7.53 3.40 8.14
CA GLU A 154 6.78 2.47 7.28
C GLU A 154 7.34 2.38 5.85
N ASP A 155 7.55 3.53 5.21
CA ASP A 155 8.04 3.63 3.83
C ASP A 155 9.45 3.02 3.67
N GLN A 156 10.32 3.23 4.65
CA GLN A 156 11.65 2.63 4.67
C GLN A 156 11.58 1.11 4.85
N GLU A 157 10.72 0.62 5.73
CA GLU A 157 10.51 -0.82 5.94
C GLU A 157 9.97 -1.49 4.68
N VAL A 158 8.97 -0.91 3.98
CA VAL A 158 8.48 -1.43 2.69
C VAL A 158 9.63 -1.57 1.69
N ASN A 159 10.50 -0.56 1.58
CA ASN A 159 11.63 -0.62 0.65
C ASN A 159 12.72 -1.63 1.05
N LEU A 160 12.95 -1.82 2.35
CA LEU A 160 13.85 -2.88 2.83
C LEU A 160 13.30 -4.26 2.46
N GLN A 161 11.99 -4.48 2.61
CA GLN A 161 11.36 -5.74 2.21
C GLN A 161 11.41 -5.92 0.69
N TRP A 162 11.22 -4.86 -0.10
CA TRP A 162 11.38 -4.94 -1.56
C TRP A 162 12.76 -5.41 -1.99
N ALA A 163 13.82 -4.90 -1.35
CA ALA A 163 15.18 -5.34 -1.65
C ALA A 163 15.43 -6.83 -1.32
N LEU A 164 14.67 -7.41 -0.39
CA LEU A 164 14.65 -8.85 -0.16
C LEU A 164 13.86 -9.58 -1.24
N CYS A 165 12.71 -9.04 -1.68
CA CYS A 165 11.95 -9.57 -2.82
C CYS A 165 12.81 -9.69 -4.08
N GLU A 166 13.55 -8.64 -4.45
CA GLU A 166 14.41 -8.61 -5.64
C GLU A 166 15.46 -9.72 -5.63
N ARG A 167 15.96 -10.10 -4.45
CA ARG A 167 16.91 -11.22 -4.29
C ARG A 167 16.24 -12.57 -4.50
N GLU A 168 14.98 -12.75 -4.10
CA GLU A 168 14.25 -13.98 -4.39
C GLU A 168 13.98 -14.13 -5.89
N PHE A 169 13.53 -13.06 -6.56
CA PHE A 169 13.29 -13.09 -8.00
C PHE A 169 14.57 -13.37 -8.82
N SER A 170 15.74 -12.89 -8.34
CA SER A 170 17.03 -13.17 -8.98
C SER A 170 17.51 -14.61 -8.80
N ASN A 171 17.00 -15.34 -7.81
CA ASN A 171 17.36 -16.73 -7.53
C ASN A 171 16.43 -17.74 -8.22
N ASP A 172 15.25 -17.30 -8.69
CA ASP A 172 14.25 -18.13 -9.40
C ASP A 172 14.39 -18.03 -10.95
N SER A 173 15.43 -17.35 -11.46
CA SER A 173 15.75 -17.15 -12.89
C SER A 173 17.08 -17.79 -13.29
#